data_AF-A0A969QK73-F1
#
_entry.id   AF-A0A969QK73-F1
#
_cell.length_a   1.000
_cell.length_b   1.000
_cell.length_c   1.000
_cell.angle_alpha   90.00
_cell.angle_beta   90.00
_cell.angle_gamma   90.00
#
_symmetry.space_group_name_H-M   'P 1'
#
loop_
_entity.id
_entity.type
_entity.pdbx_description
1 polymer ?
#
loop_
_entity_poly.entity_id
_entity_poly.type
_entity_poly.pdbx_seq_one_letter_code
_entity_poly.pdbx_strand_id
1 'polypeptide(L)'
;MLEYYLRTLVRKNICSAFLRLHPIINSYIDPKNSNPARFIICERGDVVICDLTNESEVIWKQMRANHRTKINKLRRAGFVARMETVDKYLDIFIDIYIETMSRVNAKSAYFFSRDYFEKFCEALGDRLQICVVEIDGKTAAASLVTESSGIVQYHLGGTKTEFYPNRPPLSCLTIRSNGDNSEVIST
;
A
#
# COMPACT_ATOMS: atom_id res chain seq x y z
N MET A 1 21.97 15.26 -6.08
CA MET A 1 21.01 15.08 -4.97
C MET A 1 21.68 14.61 -3.68
N LEU A 2 22.36 13.45 -3.66
CA LEU A 2 23.01 12.93 -2.44
C LEU A 2 24.04 13.88 -1.81
N GLU A 3 24.88 14.52 -2.63
CA GLU A 3 25.87 15.52 -2.17
C GLU A 3 25.24 16.69 -1.41
N TYR A 4 24.11 17.20 -1.91
CA TYR A 4 23.37 18.28 -1.26
C TYR A 4 22.78 17.84 0.08
N TYR A 5 22.27 16.61 0.14
CA TYR A 5 21.78 16.01 1.37
C TYR A 5 22.90 15.88 2.42
N LEU A 6 24.07 15.34 2.03
CA LEU A 6 25.23 15.21 2.92
C LEU A 6 25.69 16.57 3.47
N ARG A 7 25.77 17.60 2.63
CA ARG A 7 26.09 18.97 3.08
C ARG A 7 25.08 19.51 4.09
N THR A 8 23.80 19.19 3.90
CA THR A 8 22.73 19.60 4.83
C THR A 8 22.87 18.90 6.17
N LEU A 9 23.23 17.62 6.20
CA LEU A 9 23.48 16.88 7.44
C LEU A 9 24.65 17.50 8.23
N VAL A 10 25.76 17.79 7.55
CA VAL A 10 26.93 18.45 8.18
C VAL A 10 26.54 19.80 8.77
N ARG A 11 25.85 20.65 7.99
CA ARG A 11 25.38 21.97 8.47
C ARG A 11 24.44 21.87 9.67
N LYS A 12 23.65 20.81 9.77
CA LYS A 12 22.73 20.56 10.88
C LYS A 12 23.38 19.79 12.05
N ASN A 13 24.70 19.54 12.01
CA ASN A 13 25.43 18.74 13.00
C ASN A 13 24.84 17.33 13.20
N ILE A 14 24.38 16.70 12.12
CA ILE A 14 23.84 15.34 12.15
C ILE A 14 24.96 14.34 11.86
N CYS A 15 25.24 13.44 12.80
CA CYS A 15 26.31 12.45 12.69
C CYS A 15 25.95 11.28 11.75
N SER A 16 24.69 10.86 11.71
CA SER A 16 24.23 9.73 10.89
C SER A 16 22.78 9.91 10.48
N ALA A 17 22.41 9.34 9.33
CA ALA A 17 21.04 9.31 8.85
C ALA A 17 20.76 7.98 8.14
N PHE A 18 19.54 7.49 8.29
CA PHE A 18 19.05 6.30 7.60
C PHE A 18 17.93 6.69 6.65
N LEU A 19 18.07 6.33 5.38
CA LEU A 19 17.09 6.63 4.35
C LEU A 19 16.62 5.31 3.73
N ARG A 20 15.30 5.16 3.59
CA ARG A 20 14.72 4.09 2.77
C ARG A 20 14.48 4.66 1.38
N LEU A 21 15.19 4.12 0.40
CA LEU A 21 15.09 4.56 -0.98
C LEU A 21 13.97 3.78 -1.68
N HIS A 22 13.22 4.47 -2.53
CA HIS A 22 12.18 3.84 -3.35
C HIS A 22 12.84 3.11 -4.53
N PRO A 23 12.58 1.80 -4.76
CA PRO A 23 13.30 1.00 -5.74
C PRO A 23 13.13 1.47 -7.19
N ILE A 24 11.91 1.88 -7.58
CA ILE A 24 11.65 2.37 -8.95
C ILE A 24 12.37 3.71 -9.21
N ILE A 25 12.14 4.71 -8.36
CA ILE A 25 12.71 6.06 -8.49
C ILE A 25 14.23 6.03 -8.38
N ASN A 26 14.79 5.16 -7.55
CA ASN A 26 16.23 5.09 -7.26
C ASN A 26 16.90 3.88 -7.92
N SER A 27 16.31 3.33 -8.98
CA SER A 27 16.85 2.18 -9.72
C SER A 27 18.22 2.43 -10.32
N TYR A 28 18.59 3.70 -10.54
CA TYR A 28 19.92 4.12 -11.01
C TYR A 28 21.03 3.98 -9.94
N ILE A 29 20.68 3.73 -8.68
CA ILE A 29 21.65 3.58 -7.59
C ILE A 29 22.09 2.12 -7.52
N ASP A 30 23.34 1.87 -7.87
CA ASP A 30 23.97 0.57 -7.66
C ASP A 30 24.48 0.47 -6.21
N PRO A 31 24.02 -0.52 -5.42
CA PRO A 31 24.53 -0.78 -4.06
C PRO A 31 26.06 -0.99 -4.00
N LYS A 32 26.66 -1.50 -5.08
CA LYS A 32 28.11 -1.70 -5.19
C LYS A 32 28.89 -0.39 -5.28
N ASN A 33 28.25 0.71 -5.68
CA ASN A 33 28.84 2.05 -5.71
C ASN A 33 28.74 2.77 -4.36
N SER A 34 28.51 2.04 -3.27
CA SER A 34 28.59 2.62 -1.93
C SER A 34 29.99 3.11 -1.60
N ASN A 35 30.08 4.21 -0.85
CA ASN A 35 31.35 4.72 -0.34
C ASN A 35 31.31 4.65 1.19
N PRO A 36 31.94 3.63 1.82
CA PRO A 36 31.86 3.43 3.26
C PRO A 36 32.29 4.65 4.09
N ALA A 37 33.13 5.53 3.54
CA ALA A 37 33.54 6.77 4.22
C ALA A 37 32.46 7.86 4.22
N ARG A 38 31.39 7.72 3.43
CA ARG A 38 30.33 8.75 3.26
C ARG A 38 28.91 8.21 3.33
N PHE A 39 28.63 7.07 2.72
CA PHE A 39 27.31 6.43 2.72
C PHE A 39 27.42 4.92 2.44
N ILE A 40 26.64 4.13 3.17
CA ILE A 40 26.53 2.69 2.96
C ILE A 40 25.14 2.43 2.38
N ILE A 41 25.09 1.73 1.24
CA ILE A 41 23.83 1.28 0.64
C ILE A 41 23.65 -0.18 1.03
N CYS A 42 22.52 -0.48 1.68
CA CYS A 42 22.17 -1.83 2.06
C CYS A 42 20.87 -2.23 1.35
N GLU A 43 20.90 -3.35 0.62
CA GLU A 43 19.68 -3.94 0.09
C GLU A 43 18.83 -4.49 1.24
N ARG A 44 17.52 -4.22 1.20
CA ARG A 44 16.59 -4.63 2.27
C ARG A 44 15.30 -5.19 1.70
N GLY A 45 15.25 -6.52 1.64
CA GLY A 45 14.07 -7.30 1.30
C GLY A 45 13.60 -7.06 -0.13
N ASP A 46 12.75 -7.95 -0.60
CA ASP A 46 12.17 -7.84 -1.93
C ASP A 46 10.93 -6.94 -1.90
N VAL A 47 10.76 -6.16 -2.97
CA VAL A 47 9.54 -5.40 -3.23
C VAL A 47 8.84 -6.01 -4.42
N VAL A 48 7.56 -6.34 -4.28
CA VAL A 48 6.74 -6.82 -5.39
C VAL A 48 6.28 -5.61 -6.19
N ILE A 49 6.61 -5.58 -7.47
CA ILE A 49 6.18 -4.55 -8.41
C ILE A 49 5.28 -5.21 -9.44
N CYS A 50 4.12 -4.58 -9.69
CA CYS A 50 3.21 -4.97 -10.75
C CYS A 50 3.12 -3.80 -11.73
N ASP A 51 3.40 -4.07 -13.01
CA ASP A 51 3.27 -3.07 -14.06
C ASP A 51 1.83 -3.02 -14.57
N LEU A 52 1.15 -1.95 -14.18
CA LEU A 52 -0.26 -1.66 -14.42
C LEU A 52 -0.54 -1.14 -15.83
N THR A 53 0.51 -0.89 -16.63
CA THR A 53 0.37 -0.48 -18.03
C THR A 53 0.03 -1.65 -18.95
N ASN A 54 0.28 -2.88 -18.51
CA ASN A 54 -0.08 -4.10 -19.23
C ASN A 54 -1.59 -4.31 -19.28
N GLU A 55 -2.04 -5.15 -20.21
CA GLU A 55 -3.43 -5.59 -20.28
C GLU A 55 -3.82 -6.41 -19.03
N SER A 56 -5.09 -6.32 -18.64
CA SER A 56 -5.61 -6.96 -17.43
C SER A 56 -5.41 -8.48 -17.42
N GLU A 57 -5.50 -9.13 -18.58
CA GLU A 57 -5.24 -10.58 -18.73
C GLU A 57 -3.78 -10.95 -18.48
N VAL A 58 -2.84 -10.08 -18.90
CA VAL A 58 -1.41 -10.27 -18.68
C VAL A 58 -1.11 -10.12 -17.19
N ILE A 59 -1.63 -9.07 -16.55
CA ILE A 59 -1.48 -8.85 -15.12
C ILE A 59 -2.08 -10.03 -14.33
N TRP A 60 -3.25 -10.51 -14.74
CA TRP A 60 -3.88 -11.69 -14.12
C TRP A 60 -2.98 -12.93 -14.21
N LYS A 61 -2.42 -13.22 -15.38
CA LYS A 61 -1.53 -14.39 -15.57
C LYS A 61 -0.24 -14.31 -14.75
N GLN A 62 0.31 -13.10 -14.55
CA GLN A 62 1.48 -12.86 -13.70
C GLN A 62 1.19 -13.08 -12.20
N MET A 63 -0.09 -12.99 -11.80
CA MET A 63 -0.50 -13.24 -10.43
C MET A 63 -0.32 -14.71 -10.06
N ARG A 64 0.21 -14.95 -8.84
CA ARG A 64 0.36 -16.30 -8.28
C ARG A 64 -0.97 -17.06 -8.32
N ALA A 65 -0.94 -18.32 -8.77
CA ALA A 65 -2.13 -19.14 -8.96
C ALA A 65 -3.02 -19.21 -7.70
N ASN A 66 -2.43 -19.30 -6.51
CA ASN A 66 -3.17 -19.35 -5.26
C ASN A 66 -3.98 -18.06 -5.00
N HIS A 67 -3.49 -16.90 -5.42
CA HIS A 67 -4.24 -15.64 -5.32
C HIS A 67 -5.40 -15.62 -6.30
N ARG A 68 -5.17 -15.98 -7.57
CA ARG A 68 -6.23 -16.09 -8.59
C ARG A 68 -7.36 -17.01 -8.16
N THR A 69 -7.04 -18.22 -7.69
CA THR A 69 -8.03 -19.18 -7.21
C THR A 69 -8.85 -18.63 -6.03
N LYS A 70 -8.18 -17.92 -5.11
CA LYS A 70 -8.84 -17.31 -3.96
C LYS A 70 -9.78 -16.18 -4.38
N ILE A 71 -9.31 -15.28 -5.27
CA ILE A 71 -10.12 -14.19 -5.80
C ILE A 71 -11.35 -14.75 -6.52
N ASN A 72 -11.19 -15.74 -7.40
CA ASN A 72 -12.31 -16.40 -8.07
C ASN A 72 -13.30 -17.08 -7.11
N LYS A 73 -12.82 -17.61 -5.97
CA LYS A 73 -13.70 -18.15 -4.92
C LYS A 73 -14.51 -17.03 -4.26
N LEU A 74 -13.87 -15.91 -3.93
CA LEU A 74 -14.54 -14.76 -3.31
C LEU A 74 -15.55 -14.10 -4.26
N ARG A 75 -15.19 -13.92 -5.52
CA ARG A 75 -16.11 -13.39 -6.55
C ARG A 75 -17.36 -14.26 -6.68
N ARG A 76 -17.20 -15.58 -6.76
CA ARG A 76 -18.33 -16.53 -6.79
C ARG A 76 -19.17 -16.54 -5.51
N ALA A 77 -18.56 -16.18 -4.38
CA ALA A 77 -19.25 -16.03 -3.10
C ALA A 77 -19.96 -14.67 -2.96
N GLY A 78 -19.89 -13.77 -3.95
CA GLY A 78 -20.59 -12.49 -3.94
C GLY A 78 -19.77 -11.30 -3.40
N PHE A 79 -18.47 -11.47 -3.17
CA PHE A 79 -17.62 -10.35 -2.78
C PHE A 79 -17.40 -9.39 -3.96
N VAL A 80 -17.52 -8.10 -3.70
CA VAL A 80 -17.31 -7.01 -4.68
C VAL A 80 -16.27 -6.04 -4.11
N ALA A 81 -15.28 -5.66 -4.92
CA ALA A 81 -14.28 -4.67 -4.55
C ALA A 81 -14.45 -3.37 -5.35
N ARG A 82 -14.28 -2.21 -4.70
CA ARG A 82 -14.45 -0.88 -5.31
C ARG A 82 -13.46 0.14 -4.77
N MET A 83 -13.09 1.12 -5.60
CA MET A 83 -12.28 2.26 -5.23
C MET A 83 -13.24 3.38 -4.86
N GLU A 84 -12.96 4.03 -3.75
CA GLU A 84 -13.80 5.07 -3.20
C GLU A 84 -12.93 6.19 -2.63
N THR A 85 -13.55 7.34 -2.40
CA THR A 85 -12.95 8.42 -1.60
C THR A 85 -12.90 8.00 -0.13
N VAL A 86 -11.82 8.36 0.57
CA VAL A 86 -11.62 7.94 1.96
C VAL A 86 -12.71 8.47 2.90
N ASP A 87 -13.21 9.68 2.67
CA ASP A 87 -14.15 10.38 3.56
C ASP A 87 -15.36 9.52 3.99
N LYS A 88 -15.91 8.73 3.07
CA LYS A 88 -17.09 7.90 3.33
C LYS A 88 -16.78 6.65 4.15
N TYR A 89 -15.54 6.17 4.14
CA TYR A 89 -15.14 4.89 4.74
C TYR A 89 -14.06 5.03 5.80
N LEU A 90 -13.64 6.24 6.16
CA LEU A 90 -12.56 6.47 7.11
C LEU A 90 -12.83 5.78 8.44
N ASP A 91 -14.03 5.98 9.00
CA ASP A 91 -14.43 5.37 10.27
C ASP A 91 -14.44 3.85 10.19
N ILE A 92 -15.06 3.31 9.13
CA ILE A 92 -15.11 1.87 8.86
C ILE A 92 -13.70 1.29 8.72
N PHE A 93 -12.79 2.01 8.06
CA PHE A 93 -11.41 1.60 7.88
C PHE A 93 -10.65 1.57 9.20
N ILE A 94 -10.77 2.62 10.03
CA ILE A 94 -10.11 2.69 11.33
C ILE A 94 -10.54 1.51 12.21
N ASP A 95 -11.83 1.19 12.24
CA ASP A 95 -12.35 0.05 13.00
C ASP A 95 -11.76 -1.27 12.51
N ILE A 96 -11.78 -1.51 11.20
CA ILE A 96 -11.19 -2.70 10.56
C ILE A 96 -9.70 -2.81 10.84
N TYR A 97 -9.00 -1.67 10.84
CA TYR A 97 -7.56 -1.59 11.05
C TYR A 97 -7.21 -1.93 12.50
N ILE A 98 -7.87 -1.30 13.47
CA ILE A 98 -7.68 -1.57 14.90
C ILE A 98 -7.99 -3.04 15.20
N GLU A 99 -9.11 -3.54 14.70
CA GLU A 99 -9.48 -4.96 14.85
C GLU A 99 -8.40 -5.89 14.27
N THR A 100 -7.86 -5.55 13.09
CA THR A 100 -6.77 -6.31 12.46
C THR A 100 -5.50 -6.28 13.30
N MET A 101 -5.11 -5.12 13.84
CA MET A 101 -3.92 -4.97 14.71
C MET A 101 -4.07 -5.74 16.02
N SER A 102 -5.25 -5.71 16.64
CA SER A 102 -5.56 -6.50 17.82
C SER A 102 -5.48 -8.00 17.54
N ARG A 103 -6.06 -8.47 16.42
CA ARG A 103 -6.06 -9.89 16.04
C ARG A 103 -4.64 -10.44 15.82
N VAL A 104 -3.73 -9.66 15.25
CA VAL A 104 -2.34 -10.10 15.01
C VAL A 104 -1.41 -9.81 16.19
N ASN A 105 -1.95 -9.35 17.33
CA ASN A 105 -1.19 -8.93 18.50
C ASN A 105 -0.05 -7.95 18.13
N ALA A 106 -0.38 -6.94 17.32
CA ALA A 106 0.58 -5.96 16.86
C ALA A 106 1.15 -5.15 18.04
N LYS A 107 2.37 -4.64 17.88
CA LYS A 107 2.96 -3.73 18.86
C LYS A 107 2.13 -2.44 18.94
N SER A 108 2.11 -1.79 20.10
CA SER A 108 1.41 -0.52 20.33
C SER A 108 1.71 0.56 19.28
N ALA A 109 2.93 0.58 18.73
CA ALA A 109 3.34 1.50 17.66
C ALA A 109 2.54 1.39 16.35
N TYR A 110 1.79 0.30 16.13
CA TYR A 110 0.91 0.12 14.98
C TYR A 110 -0.53 0.57 15.26
N PHE A 111 -0.87 0.99 16.48
CA PHE A 111 -2.17 1.55 16.78
C PHE A 111 -2.15 3.05 16.54
N PHE A 112 -2.37 3.44 15.29
CA PHE A 112 -2.48 4.84 14.90
C PHE A 112 -3.76 5.47 15.46
N SER A 113 -3.67 6.74 15.86
CA SER A 113 -4.82 7.52 16.31
C SER A 113 -5.72 7.92 15.14
N ARG A 114 -6.97 8.29 15.43
CA ARG A 114 -7.85 8.93 14.45
C ARG A 114 -7.22 10.19 13.85
N ASP A 115 -6.66 11.06 14.69
CA ASP A 115 -5.97 12.30 14.28
C ASP A 115 -4.84 12.03 13.26
N TYR A 116 -4.12 10.90 13.39
CA TYR A 116 -3.13 10.50 12.39
C TYR A 116 -3.78 10.28 11.02
N PHE A 117 -4.90 9.54 10.96
CA PHE A 117 -5.57 9.26 9.69
C PHE A 117 -6.24 10.50 9.10
N GLU A 118 -6.82 11.38 9.91
CA GLU A 118 -7.39 12.65 9.46
C GLU A 118 -6.31 13.54 8.81
N LYS A 119 -5.18 13.74 9.50
CA LYS A 119 -4.02 14.46 8.93
C LYS A 119 -3.46 13.79 7.68
N PHE A 120 -3.51 12.47 7.63
CA PHE A 120 -3.06 11.71 6.45
C PHE A 120 -3.97 11.95 5.24
N CYS A 121 -5.29 12.00 5.46
CA CYS A 121 -6.27 12.37 4.43
C CYS A 121 -6.07 13.81 3.96
N GLU A 122 -5.93 14.76 4.90
CA GLU A 122 -5.71 16.17 4.58
C GLU A 122 -4.42 16.40 3.77
N ALA A 123 -3.32 15.73 4.13
CA ALA A 123 -2.04 15.93 3.48
C ALA A 123 -1.99 15.36 2.05
N LEU A 124 -2.74 14.29 1.78
CA LEU A 124 -2.71 13.61 0.49
C LEU A 124 -3.87 14.01 -0.43
N GLY A 125 -5.03 14.39 0.13
CA GLY A 125 -6.23 14.73 -0.62
C GLY A 125 -6.59 13.62 -1.61
N ASP A 126 -6.85 14.00 -2.86
CA ASP A 126 -7.25 13.09 -3.95
C ASP A 126 -6.22 12.01 -4.27
N ARG A 127 -4.97 12.16 -3.82
CA ARG A 127 -3.91 11.14 -3.96
C ARG A 127 -4.07 9.98 -2.98
N LEU A 128 -4.98 10.08 -2.04
CA LEU A 128 -5.34 8.99 -1.13
C LEU A 128 -6.73 8.48 -1.47
N GLN A 129 -6.79 7.19 -1.79
CA GLN A 129 -8.03 6.50 -2.07
C GLN A 129 -8.16 5.29 -1.15
N ILE A 130 -9.37 4.75 -1.06
CA ILE A 130 -9.62 3.51 -0.33
C ILE A 130 -10.21 2.44 -1.25
N CYS A 131 -9.60 1.26 -1.22
CA CYS A 131 -10.19 0.07 -1.81
C CYS A 131 -11.02 -0.64 -0.74
N VAL A 132 -12.32 -0.80 -1.00
CA VAL A 132 -13.28 -1.43 -0.09
C VAL A 132 -13.77 -2.73 -0.72
N VAL A 133 -13.82 -3.81 0.08
CA VAL A 133 -14.40 -5.09 -0.32
C VAL A 133 -15.65 -5.36 0.49
N GLU A 134 -16.77 -5.56 -0.18
CA GLU A 134 -18.08 -5.75 0.43
C GLU A 134 -18.73 -7.07 0.02
N ILE A 135 -19.60 -7.57 0.88
CA ILE A 135 -20.48 -8.71 0.64
C ILE A 135 -21.77 -8.50 1.43
N ASP A 136 -22.93 -8.73 0.81
CA ASP A 136 -24.25 -8.61 1.45
C ASP A 136 -24.46 -7.27 2.19
N GLY A 137 -23.98 -6.17 1.61
CA GLY A 137 -24.07 -4.83 2.19
C GLY A 137 -23.15 -4.56 3.38
N LYS A 138 -22.25 -5.49 3.72
CA LYS A 138 -21.24 -5.34 4.77
C LYS A 138 -19.85 -5.15 4.18
N THR A 139 -19.10 -4.19 4.71
CA THR A 139 -17.67 -4.06 4.43
C THR A 139 -16.88 -5.15 5.13
N ALA A 140 -16.29 -6.05 4.36
CA ALA A 140 -15.48 -7.17 4.84
C ALA A 140 -14.00 -6.80 5.02
N ALA A 141 -13.47 -5.97 4.13
CA ALA A 141 -12.08 -5.55 4.14
C ALA A 141 -11.92 -4.18 3.51
N ALA A 142 -10.86 -3.46 3.90
CA ALA A 142 -10.55 -2.17 3.31
C ALA A 142 -9.03 -1.91 3.33
N SER A 143 -8.55 -1.15 2.36
CA SER A 143 -7.15 -0.73 2.27
C SER A 143 -6.98 0.67 1.74
N LEU A 144 -6.11 1.45 2.39
CA LEU A 144 -5.63 2.74 1.93
C LEU A 144 -4.58 2.56 0.84
N VAL A 145 -4.75 3.33 -0.22
CA VAL A 145 -3.96 3.30 -1.43
C VAL A 145 -3.55 4.73 -1.74
N THR A 146 -2.26 4.93 -1.98
CA THR A 146 -1.73 6.24 -2.38
C THR A 146 -1.29 6.22 -3.83
N GLU A 147 -1.56 7.28 -4.56
CA GLU A 147 -1.03 7.52 -5.89
C GLU A 147 -0.07 8.72 -5.89
N SER A 148 1.13 8.53 -6.42
CA SER A 148 2.02 9.64 -6.71
C SER A 148 2.88 9.34 -7.92
N SER A 149 3.00 10.30 -8.83
CA SER A 149 3.88 10.23 -10.00
C SER A 149 3.63 8.98 -10.88
N GLY A 150 2.36 8.60 -11.04
CA GLY A 150 1.96 7.41 -11.79
C GLY A 150 2.25 6.07 -11.08
N ILE A 151 2.64 6.11 -9.81
CA ILE A 151 2.90 4.92 -8.98
C ILE A 151 1.79 4.81 -7.95
N VAL A 152 1.11 3.66 -7.96
CA VAL A 152 0.11 3.31 -6.95
C VAL A 152 0.75 2.42 -5.89
N GLN A 153 0.54 2.73 -4.61
CA GLN A 153 1.09 1.99 -3.48
C GLN A 153 0.01 1.63 -2.48
N TYR A 154 -0.02 0.36 -2.10
CA TYR A 154 -0.75 -0.10 -0.92
C TYR A 154 -0.04 0.40 0.34
N HIS A 155 -0.75 1.15 1.19
CA HIS A 155 -0.18 1.70 2.42
C HIS A 155 -0.58 0.88 3.66
N LEU A 156 -1.87 0.83 3.97
CA LEU A 156 -2.42 0.14 5.13
C LEU A 156 -3.71 -0.57 4.74
N GLY A 157 -4.02 -1.67 5.40
CA GLY A 157 -5.24 -2.42 5.12
C GLY A 157 -5.52 -3.46 6.17
N GLY A 158 -6.78 -3.88 6.19
CA GLY A 158 -7.27 -4.83 7.17
C GLY A 158 -8.51 -5.58 6.69
N THR A 159 -8.83 -6.64 7.42
CA THR A 159 -10.01 -7.46 7.17
C THR A 159 -10.70 -7.67 8.50
N LYS A 160 -12.02 -7.51 8.54
CA LYS A 160 -12.81 -7.85 9.73
C LYS A 160 -12.63 -9.31 10.09
N THR A 161 -12.61 -9.61 11.37
CA THR A 161 -12.37 -10.97 11.89
C THR A 161 -13.47 -11.93 11.46
N GLU A 162 -14.71 -11.44 11.34
CA GLU A 162 -15.86 -12.19 10.76
C GLU A 162 -15.50 -12.83 9.40
N PHE A 163 -14.74 -12.13 8.57
CA PHE A 163 -14.36 -12.58 7.23
C PHE A 163 -12.95 -13.16 7.14
N TYR A 164 -12.25 -13.36 8.26
CA TYR A 164 -10.87 -13.86 8.26
C TYR A 164 -10.68 -15.22 7.55
N PRO A 165 -11.57 -16.23 7.71
CA PRO A 165 -11.48 -17.49 6.97
C PRO A 165 -11.51 -17.29 5.44
N ASN A 166 -12.24 -16.26 4.99
CA ASN A 166 -12.37 -15.86 3.59
C ASN A 166 -11.70 -14.51 3.31
N ARG A 167 -10.55 -14.20 3.95
CA ARG A 167 -9.97 -12.85 3.82
C ARG A 167 -9.64 -12.49 2.36
N PRO A 168 -10.06 -11.32 1.87
CA PRO A 168 -9.62 -10.80 0.58
C PRO A 168 -8.10 -10.57 0.56
N PRO A 169 -7.38 -10.95 -0.52
CA PRO A 169 -5.96 -10.65 -0.66
C PRO A 169 -5.77 -9.18 -1.06
N LEU A 170 -5.85 -8.25 -0.10
CA LEU A 170 -5.82 -6.81 -0.34
C LEU A 170 -4.53 -6.31 -1.02
N SER A 171 -3.37 -6.91 -0.69
CA SER A 171 -2.08 -6.56 -1.29
C SER A 171 -1.94 -6.98 -2.76
N CYS A 172 -2.92 -7.72 -3.29
CA CYS A 172 -2.94 -8.22 -4.65
C CYS A 172 -4.06 -7.58 -5.49
N LEU A 173 -4.76 -6.59 -4.92
CA LEU A 173 -5.70 -5.79 -5.68
C LEU A 173 -4.87 -4.85 -6.56
N THR A 174 -4.84 -5.20 -7.85
CA THR A 174 -4.20 -4.43 -8.91
C THR A 174 -5.02 -3.17 -9.15
N ILE A 175 -4.43 -2.00 -8.91
CA ILE A 175 -5.12 -0.71 -9.02
C ILE A 175 -4.56 0.00 -10.22
N ARG A 176 -5.35 0.14 -11.28
CA ARG A 176 -4.97 0.93 -12.45
C ARG A 176 -5.39 2.38 -12.20
N SER A 177 -4.43 3.29 -12.06
CA SER A 177 -4.71 4.71 -12.19
C SER A 177 -4.64 5.07 -13.68
N ASN A 178 -5.80 5.26 -14.31
CA ASN A 178 -5.89 5.94 -15.60
C ASN A 178 -6.48 7.32 -15.33
N GLY A 179 -5.66 8.28 -14.89
CA GLY A 179 -5.80 9.75 -15.07
C GLY A 179 -7.10 10.49 -14.75
N ASP A 180 -8.19 9.81 -14.39
CA ASP A 180 -9.52 10.33 -14.04
C ASP A 180 -10.49 9.21 -13.59
N ASN A 181 -10.13 7.93 -13.72
CA ASN A 181 -10.87 6.81 -13.14
C ASN A 181 -9.91 5.77 -12.56
N SER A 182 -9.95 5.61 -11.24
CA SER A 182 -9.32 4.51 -10.52
C SER A 182 -10.25 3.29 -10.57
N GLU A 183 -10.04 2.40 -11.54
CA GLU A 183 -10.77 1.13 -11.57
C GLU A 183 -10.12 0.13 -10.62
N VAL A 184 -10.91 -0.42 -9.69
CA VAL A 184 -10.52 -1.69 -9.06
C VAL A 184 -10.65 -2.75 -10.11
N ILE A 185 -9.51 -3.18 -10.64
CA ILE A 185 -9.45 -4.40 -11.42
C ILE A 185 -9.51 -5.55 -10.41
N SER A 186 -10.72 -5.87 -9.94
CA SER A 186 -11.01 -7.18 -9.35
C SER A 186 -11.23 -8.16 -10.51
N THR A 187 -10.18 -8.41 -11.28
CA THR A 187 -10.15 -9.57 -12.18
C THR A 187 -10.06 -10.85 -11.38
#